data_AF-A0A1X1GZT6-F1
#
_entry.id   AF-A0A1X1GZT6-F1
#
_cell.length_a   1.000
_cell.length_b   1.000
_cell.length_c   1.000
_cell.angle_alpha   90.00
_cell.angle_beta   90.00
_cell.angle_gamma   90.00
#
_symmetry.space_group_name_H-M   'P 1'
#
loop_
_entity.id
_entity.type
_entity.pdbx_description
1 polymer ?
#
loop_
_entity_poly.entity_id
_entity_poly.type
_entity_poly.pdbx_seq_one_letter_code
_entity_poly.pdbx_strand_id
1 'polypeptide(L)'
;MGIDMYLEQSQLQSSSVATMCQSQVEAYQDLQSAIQKFSEDKESLKGDAYDSARSFFASVLLPLSKGGQLYAETFSQAIKKLPADYQTMVDSKSWREDDLLDKIRQEEQMIAYLDEVNQSLSASTMDSEEKGRLRRSNVELMRGHHANKRVYETILKDLRAYDSYSGGLFDDLDSIDVQLSRGLAQIESSWDAKQGVFKVPSDLTWANYLTAYADTKDLQLSRQEKAFVQTMMAEYGFDAETAQQLLTIKQGIDKKFPTSSQEFRDYIFLRVVGAAYYDGVQWNETAGYLKNYFFDEVVSSPSTVEKMRVEKPLLEIFQELGLKEEKAKELYYNLRLQHELASGKASYSNKLKSEDPELYETFKKRYSEVYNKEEGFDKFWDEKLKAYSNNGAGHADFTHQSITMATHLNPSSFQLSDFYGGREHVKDLSGWEGDTTFNANDMKPSIGEDDYKADLDSVNLIGRMQKGQSYDQAISSYYADLQKDSSQREREFLKNKDWKHVRSTIYASILPLEIMEKGEDAIKAYIESNYSGVSKFLNRLEAVAD
;
A
#
# COMPACT_ATOMS: atom_id res chain seq x y z
N MET A 1 14.36 34.37 2.62
CA MET A 1 14.39 34.24 1.15
C MET A 1 12.94 34.26 0.72
N GLY A 2 12.57 35.14 -0.21
CA GLY A 2 11.20 35.19 -0.78
C GLY A 2 11.03 34.16 -1.90
N ILE A 3 9.79 33.91 -2.31
CA ILE A 3 9.44 32.96 -3.38
C ILE A 3 9.65 33.63 -4.74
N ASP A 4 10.48 33.00 -5.59
CA ASP A 4 10.82 33.50 -6.92
C ASP A 4 10.56 32.45 -8.00
N MET A 5 9.78 32.80 -9.03
CA MET A 5 9.55 31.94 -10.19
C MET A 5 9.93 32.64 -11.50
N TYR A 6 10.94 32.10 -12.19
CA TYR A 6 11.40 32.52 -13.51
C TYR A 6 10.81 31.59 -14.57
N LEU A 7 9.61 31.91 -15.07
CA LEU A 7 8.82 31.01 -15.89
C LEU A 7 9.56 30.53 -17.16
N GLU A 8 10.18 31.44 -17.89
CA GLU A 8 10.92 31.08 -19.12
C GLU A 8 12.08 30.11 -18.82
N GLN A 9 12.83 30.35 -17.73
CA GLN A 9 13.91 29.46 -17.31
C GLN A 9 13.38 28.08 -16.89
N SER A 10 12.27 28.05 -16.15
CA SER A 10 11.61 26.80 -15.75
C SER A 10 11.11 26.01 -16.97
N GLN A 11 10.55 26.68 -17.98
CA GLN A 11 10.13 26.06 -19.24
C GLN A 11 11.31 25.48 -20.03
N LEU A 12 12.43 26.22 -20.12
CA LEU A 12 13.66 25.75 -20.76
C LEU A 12 14.25 24.54 -20.01
N GLN A 13 14.31 24.60 -18.68
CA GLN A 13 14.77 23.49 -17.85
C GLN A 13 13.89 22.25 -18.03
N SER A 14 12.57 22.41 -17.93
CA SER A 14 11.60 21.34 -18.15
C SER A 14 11.80 20.68 -19.52
N SER A 15 11.98 21.49 -20.57
CA SER A 15 12.17 20.98 -21.93
C SER A 15 13.49 20.21 -22.07
N SER A 16 14.60 20.75 -21.56
CA SER A 16 15.91 20.11 -21.60
C SER A 16 15.92 18.79 -20.81
N VAL A 17 15.33 18.77 -19.62
CA VAL A 17 15.24 17.57 -18.78
C VAL A 17 14.34 16.54 -19.43
N ALA A 18 13.20 16.93 -20.02
CA ALA A 18 12.33 16.01 -20.73
C ALA A 18 13.03 15.33 -21.92
N THR A 19 13.88 16.05 -22.67
CA THR A 19 14.70 15.46 -23.73
C THR A 19 15.74 14.48 -23.19
N MET A 20 16.39 14.81 -22.08
CA MET A 20 17.32 13.89 -21.42
C MET A 20 16.61 12.61 -20.96
N CYS A 21 15.46 12.74 -20.28
CA CYS A 21 14.67 11.59 -19.83
C CYS A 21 14.21 10.72 -21.01
N GLN A 22 13.82 11.31 -22.14
CA GLN A 22 13.45 10.56 -23.33
C GLN A 22 14.60 9.68 -23.82
N SER A 23 15.82 10.22 -23.89
CA SER A 23 17.00 9.45 -24.28
C SER A 23 17.33 8.34 -23.25
N GLN A 24 17.12 8.58 -21.96
CA GLN A 24 17.27 7.56 -20.92
C GLN A 24 16.24 6.44 -21.05
N VAL A 25 14.97 6.77 -21.34
CA VAL A 25 13.91 5.78 -21.58
C VAL A 25 14.28 4.86 -22.74
N GLU A 26 14.75 5.41 -23.86
CA GLU A 26 15.21 4.63 -25.02
C GLU A 26 16.37 3.69 -24.64
N ALA A 27 17.36 4.19 -23.90
CA ALA A 27 18.48 3.37 -23.44
C ALA A 27 18.04 2.23 -22.49
N TYR A 28 17.07 2.47 -21.60
CA TYR A 28 16.52 1.42 -20.76
C TYR A 28 15.73 0.39 -21.57
N GLN A 29 14.98 0.80 -22.59
CA GLN A 29 14.26 -0.12 -23.48
C GLN A 29 15.22 -1.03 -24.26
N ASP A 30 16.33 -0.48 -24.76
CA ASP A 30 17.40 -1.26 -25.40
C ASP A 30 18.02 -2.27 -24.41
N LEU A 31 18.31 -1.83 -23.18
CA LEU A 31 18.84 -2.69 -22.12
C LEU A 31 17.86 -3.82 -21.77
N GLN A 32 16.56 -3.53 -21.62
CA GLN A 32 15.53 -4.55 -21.35
C GLN A 32 15.47 -5.57 -22.48
N SER A 33 15.50 -5.13 -23.73
CA SER A 33 15.49 -6.01 -24.91
C SER A 33 16.72 -6.93 -24.94
N ALA A 34 17.90 -6.39 -24.61
CA ALA A 34 19.14 -7.18 -24.53
C ALA A 34 19.08 -8.21 -23.39
N ILE A 35 18.58 -7.82 -22.21
CA ILE A 35 18.41 -8.72 -21.06
C ILE A 35 17.44 -9.85 -21.38
N GLN A 36 16.29 -9.54 -21.99
CA GLN A 36 15.29 -10.54 -22.38
C GLN A 36 15.87 -11.54 -23.38
N LYS A 37 16.51 -11.04 -24.45
CA LYS A 37 17.15 -11.88 -25.45
C LYS A 37 18.19 -12.83 -24.83
N PHE A 38 19.00 -12.35 -23.90
CA PHE A 38 19.96 -13.20 -23.18
C PHE A 38 19.27 -14.23 -22.28
N SER A 39 18.23 -13.81 -21.55
CA SER A 39 17.50 -14.66 -20.60
C SER A 39 16.71 -15.78 -21.28
N GLU A 40 16.26 -15.55 -22.51
CA GLU A 40 15.49 -16.51 -23.32
C GLU A 40 16.37 -17.43 -24.17
N ASP A 41 17.63 -17.07 -24.43
CA ASP A 41 18.57 -17.90 -25.19
C ASP A 41 19.06 -19.09 -24.35
N LYS A 42 18.40 -20.23 -24.55
CA LYS A 42 18.74 -21.53 -23.95
C LYS A 42 19.60 -22.40 -24.86
N GLU A 43 19.79 -22.01 -26.11
CA GLU A 43 20.50 -22.82 -27.10
C GLU A 43 21.98 -22.46 -27.19
N SER A 44 22.34 -21.20 -26.92
CA SER A 44 23.72 -20.75 -26.78
C SER A 44 24.13 -20.67 -25.30
N LEU A 45 25.45 -20.58 -25.03
CA LEU A 45 26.04 -20.35 -23.71
C LEU A 45 25.41 -21.23 -22.59
N LYS A 46 25.91 -22.46 -22.49
CA LYS A 46 25.36 -23.53 -21.62
C LYS A 46 26.20 -23.76 -20.36
N GLY A 47 25.55 -24.29 -19.33
CA GLY A 47 26.15 -24.65 -18.04
C GLY A 47 25.65 -23.78 -16.90
N ASP A 48 25.86 -24.24 -15.67
CA ASP A 48 25.27 -23.69 -14.44
C ASP A 48 25.54 -22.19 -14.24
N ALA A 49 26.72 -21.71 -14.68
CA ALA A 49 27.08 -20.30 -14.66
C ALA A 49 26.15 -19.45 -15.54
N TYR A 50 25.83 -19.92 -16.76
CA TYR A 50 24.93 -19.21 -17.67
C TYR A 50 23.47 -19.38 -17.29
N ASP A 51 23.07 -20.55 -16.76
CA ASP A 51 21.72 -20.77 -16.25
C ASP A 51 21.40 -19.85 -15.07
N SER A 52 22.33 -19.75 -14.11
CA SER A 52 22.21 -18.81 -12.99
C SER A 52 22.27 -17.35 -13.43
N ALA A 53 23.12 -17.01 -14.41
CA ALA A 53 23.15 -15.65 -14.98
C ALA A 53 21.81 -15.27 -15.62
N ARG A 54 21.19 -16.15 -16.42
CA ARG A 54 19.86 -15.90 -17.01
C ARG A 54 18.80 -15.65 -15.94
N SER A 55 18.80 -16.46 -14.88
CA SER A 55 17.87 -16.27 -13.75
C SER A 55 18.10 -14.94 -13.04
N PHE A 56 19.35 -14.57 -12.77
CA PHE A 56 19.69 -13.31 -12.14
C PHE A 56 19.32 -12.09 -13.01
N PHE A 57 19.58 -12.17 -14.32
CA PHE A 57 19.24 -11.12 -15.27
C PHE A 57 17.73 -10.90 -15.35
N ALA A 58 16.95 -11.98 -15.43
CA ALA A 58 15.50 -11.92 -15.49
C ALA A 58 14.85 -11.43 -14.17
N SER A 59 15.38 -11.86 -13.02
CA SER A 59 14.78 -11.58 -11.71
C SER A 59 15.29 -10.31 -11.03
N VAL A 60 16.46 -9.79 -11.42
CA VAL A 60 17.11 -8.63 -10.76
C VAL A 60 17.36 -7.50 -11.75
N LEU A 61 18.13 -7.76 -12.82
CA LEU A 61 18.54 -6.69 -13.74
C LEU A 61 17.37 -6.17 -14.60
N LEU A 62 16.44 -7.03 -15.01
CA LEU A 62 15.27 -6.62 -15.78
C LEU A 62 14.34 -5.71 -14.94
N PRO A 63 13.94 -6.05 -13.70
CA PRO A 63 13.21 -5.12 -12.83
C PRO A 63 13.94 -3.80 -12.56
N LEU A 64 15.26 -3.81 -12.35
CA LEU A 64 16.03 -2.57 -12.18
C LEU A 64 16.01 -1.69 -13.42
N SER A 65 16.16 -2.27 -14.61
CA SER A 65 16.07 -1.52 -15.87
C SER A 65 14.68 -0.91 -16.06
N LYS A 66 13.62 -1.66 -15.73
CA LYS A 66 12.24 -1.15 -15.73
C LYS A 66 12.04 -0.04 -14.69
N GLY A 67 12.63 -0.17 -13.50
CA GLY A 67 12.60 0.87 -12.47
C GLY A 67 13.31 2.16 -12.90
N GLY A 68 14.45 2.04 -13.59
CA GLY A 68 15.17 3.18 -14.15
C GLY A 68 14.36 3.89 -15.24
N GLN A 69 13.71 3.12 -16.12
CA GLN A 69 12.75 3.67 -17.08
C GLN A 69 11.61 4.41 -16.37
N LEU A 70 10.99 3.78 -15.36
CA LEU A 70 9.93 4.38 -14.57
C LEU A 70 10.36 5.70 -13.92
N TYR A 71 11.56 5.75 -13.32
CA TYR A 71 12.11 6.97 -12.74
C TYR A 71 12.23 8.09 -13.78
N ALA A 72 12.79 7.80 -14.96
CA ALA A 72 12.94 8.78 -16.03
C ALA A 72 11.57 9.28 -16.56
N GLU A 73 10.59 8.40 -16.70
CA GLU A 73 9.22 8.73 -17.09
C GLU A 73 8.53 9.62 -16.04
N THR A 74 8.57 9.22 -14.78
CA THR A 74 7.98 9.98 -13.66
C THR A 74 8.64 11.35 -13.53
N PHE A 75 9.96 11.43 -13.66
CA PHE A 75 10.67 12.70 -13.58
C PHE A 75 10.33 13.63 -14.75
N SER A 76 10.21 13.08 -15.96
CA SER A 76 9.76 13.83 -17.14
C SER A 76 8.35 14.39 -16.97
N GLN A 77 7.45 13.64 -16.34
CA GLN A 77 6.09 14.13 -16.03
C GLN A 77 6.11 15.22 -14.95
N ALA A 78 6.81 14.99 -13.84
CA ALA A 78 6.89 15.94 -12.73
C ALA A 78 7.52 17.28 -13.15
N ILE A 79 8.64 17.25 -13.90
CA ILE A 79 9.32 18.48 -14.32
C ILE A 79 8.48 19.30 -15.31
N LYS A 80 7.65 18.66 -16.13
CA LYS A 80 6.70 19.35 -17.05
C LYS A 80 5.58 20.04 -16.31
N LYS A 81 5.12 19.46 -15.19
CA LYS A 81 4.07 20.06 -14.34
C LYS A 81 4.55 21.34 -13.67
N LEU A 82 5.83 21.45 -13.33
CA LEU A 82 6.37 22.62 -12.63
C LEU A 82 6.00 23.95 -13.35
N PRO A 83 6.40 24.23 -14.60
CA PRO A 83 5.99 25.46 -15.29
C PRO A 83 4.50 25.46 -15.71
N ALA A 84 3.91 24.32 -16.05
CA ALA A 84 2.54 24.25 -16.54
C ALA A 84 1.50 24.57 -15.43
N ASP A 85 1.70 24.02 -14.24
CA ASP A 85 0.84 24.25 -13.09
C ASP A 85 1.03 25.67 -12.55
N TYR A 86 2.26 26.22 -12.61
CA TYR A 86 2.47 27.63 -12.31
C TYR A 86 1.64 28.54 -13.20
N GLN A 87 1.64 28.30 -14.52
CA GLN A 87 0.86 29.11 -15.46
C GLN A 87 -0.65 28.99 -15.23
N THR A 88 -1.10 27.85 -14.71
CA THR A 88 -2.51 27.59 -14.41
C THR A 88 -2.93 28.19 -13.07
N MET A 89 -2.06 28.11 -12.05
CA MET A 89 -2.35 28.53 -10.69
C MET A 89 -2.07 30.01 -10.45
N VAL A 90 -1.02 30.56 -11.06
CA VAL A 90 -0.46 31.87 -10.71
C VAL A 90 -0.62 32.89 -11.84
N ASP A 91 0.21 32.80 -12.88
CA ASP A 91 0.19 33.70 -14.04
C ASP A 91 1.06 33.15 -15.18
N SER A 92 0.85 33.68 -16.38
CA SER A 92 1.68 33.52 -17.57
C SER A 92 3.02 34.28 -17.54
N LYS A 93 3.40 34.90 -16.41
CA LYS A 93 4.59 35.76 -16.26
C LYS A 93 5.45 35.33 -15.08
N SER A 94 6.73 35.67 -15.13
CA SER A 94 7.64 35.51 -13.99
C SER A 94 7.25 36.48 -12.86
N TRP A 95 7.24 35.97 -11.64
CA TRP A 95 6.96 36.75 -10.44
C TRP A 95 7.97 36.45 -9.34
N ARG A 96 8.33 37.52 -8.63
CA ARG A 96 9.14 37.48 -7.42
C ARG A 96 8.29 38.07 -6.31
N GLU A 97 8.25 37.38 -5.17
CA GLU A 97 7.42 37.79 -4.05
C GLU A 97 7.75 39.21 -3.59
N ASP A 98 9.04 39.55 -3.52
CA ASP A 98 9.49 40.88 -3.12
C ASP A 98 9.01 41.96 -4.10
N ASP A 99 9.08 41.69 -5.42
CA ASP A 99 8.63 42.63 -6.45
C ASP A 99 7.11 42.84 -6.41
N LEU A 100 6.34 41.79 -6.07
CA LEU A 100 4.89 41.87 -5.86
C LEU A 100 4.55 42.71 -4.62
N LEU A 101 5.24 42.48 -3.52
CA LEU A 101 5.06 43.25 -2.28
C LEU A 101 5.37 44.73 -2.49
N ASP A 102 6.43 45.06 -3.23
CA ASP A 102 6.77 46.44 -3.56
C ASP A 102 5.73 47.10 -4.47
N LYS A 103 5.20 46.37 -5.46
CA LYS A 103 4.08 46.87 -6.28
C LYS A 103 2.83 47.14 -5.45
N ILE A 104 2.47 46.25 -4.53
CA ILE A 104 1.33 46.44 -3.62
C ILE A 104 1.54 47.70 -2.78
N ARG A 105 2.73 47.90 -2.20
CA ARG A 105 3.05 49.11 -1.42
C ARG A 105 2.96 50.38 -2.26
N GLN A 106 3.43 50.36 -3.51
CA GLN A 106 3.33 51.50 -4.43
C GLN A 106 1.87 51.84 -4.73
N GLU A 107 1.02 50.85 -4.98
CA GLU A 107 -0.42 51.05 -5.19
C GLU A 107 -1.09 51.62 -3.92
N GLU A 108 -0.72 51.14 -2.73
CA GLU A 108 -1.21 51.68 -1.45
C GLU A 108 -0.82 53.14 -1.24
N GLN A 109 0.42 53.52 -1.55
CA GLN A 109 0.89 54.91 -1.47
C GLN A 109 0.12 55.82 -2.44
N MET A 110 -0.16 55.36 -3.66
CA MET A 110 -0.93 56.12 -4.63
C MET A 110 -2.40 56.28 -4.22
N ILE A 111 -3.02 55.24 -3.67
CA ILE A 111 -4.38 55.32 -3.11
C ILE A 111 -4.43 56.36 -1.99
N ALA A 112 -3.50 56.31 -1.04
CA ALA A 112 -3.44 57.26 0.06
C ALA A 112 -3.25 58.71 -0.43
N TYR A 113 -2.37 58.93 -1.40
CA TYR A 113 -2.17 60.25 -2.02
C TYR A 113 -3.45 60.77 -2.69
N LEU A 114 -4.13 59.92 -3.48
CA LEU A 114 -5.37 60.33 -4.15
C LEU A 114 -6.50 60.58 -3.14
N ASP A 115 -6.54 59.88 -2.02
CA ASP A 115 -7.45 60.16 -0.91
C ASP A 115 -7.19 61.56 -0.31
N GLU A 116 -5.94 61.92 -0.06
CA GLU A 116 -5.55 63.26 0.40
C GLU A 116 -5.94 64.36 -0.60
N VAL A 117 -5.74 64.12 -1.90
CA VAL A 117 -6.21 65.02 -2.96
C VAL A 117 -7.73 65.17 -2.92
N ASN A 118 -8.47 64.08 -2.69
CA ASN A 118 -9.94 64.12 -2.61
C ASN A 118 -10.43 64.93 -1.40
N GLN A 119 -9.74 64.82 -0.26
CA GLN A 119 -9.99 65.63 0.94
C GLN A 119 -9.71 67.12 0.67
N SER A 120 -8.58 67.42 0.03
CA SER A 120 -8.19 68.78 -0.34
C SER A 120 -9.18 69.43 -1.31
N LEU A 121 -9.60 68.70 -2.35
CA LEU A 121 -10.66 69.13 -3.28
C LEU A 121 -11.98 69.38 -2.55
N SER A 122 -12.30 68.56 -1.54
CA SER A 122 -13.52 68.73 -0.74
C SER A 122 -13.52 70.03 0.08
N ALA A 123 -12.36 70.47 0.58
CA ALA A 123 -12.20 71.72 1.33
C ALA A 123 -12.05 72.98 0.44
N SER A 124 -11.75 72.80 -0.85
CA SER A 124 -11.54 73.90 -1.80
C SER A 124 -12.80 74.75 -2.07
N THR A 125 -12.61 76.06 -2.25
CA THR A 125 -13.62 77.07 -2.63
C THR A 125 -13.80 77.23 -4.14
N MET A 126 -13.30 76.28 -4.94
CA MET A 126 -13.46 76.26 -6.40
C MET A 126 -14.93 76.10 -6.83
N ASP A 127 -15.20 76.44 -8.09
CA ASP A 127 -16.50 76.22 -8.72
C ASP A 127 -16.98 74.77 -8.60
N SER A 128 -18.29 74.60 -8.39
CA SER A 128 -18.90 73.31 -8.08
C SER A 128 -18.83 72.33 -9.25
N GLU A 129 -18.91 72.80 -10.49
CA GLU A 129 -18.88 71.95 -11.67
C GLU A 129 -17.46 71.42 -11.90
N GLU A 130 -16.46 72.30 -11.82
CA GLU A 130 -15.05 71.95 -11.97
C GLU A 130 -14.56 71.04 -10.82
N LYS A 131 -14.96 71.34 -9.58
CA LYS A 131 -14.70 70.47 -8.41
C LYS A 131 -15.33 69.10 -8.60
N GLY A 132 -16.57 69.03 -9.10
CA GLY A 132 -17.23 67.78 -9.43
C GLY A 132 -16.48 66.98 -10.51
N ARG A 133 -15.97 67.66 -11.54
CA ARG A 133 -15.17 67.04 -12.62
C ARG A 133 -13.87 66.44 -12.09
N LEU A 134 -13.10 67.18 -11.31
CA LEU A 134 -11.83 66.72 -10.73
C LEU A 134 -12.03 65.54 -9.76
N ARG A 135 -13.07 65.59 -8.91
CA ARG A 135 -13.37 64.48 -7.99
C ARG A 135 -13.75 63.20 -8.72
N ARG A 136 -14.54 63.28 -9.80
CA ARG A 136 -14.86 62.09 -10.61
C ARG A 136 -13.60 61.47 -11.21
N SER A 137 -12.73 62.28 -11.81
CA SER A 137 -11.45 61.80 -12.36
C SER A 137 -10.56 61.18 -11.28
N ASN A 138 -10.49 61.78 -10.08
CA ASN A 138 -9.70 61.25 -8.97
C ASN A 138 -10.24 59.89 -8.47
N VAL A 139 -11.57 59.74 -8.37
CA VAL A 139 -12.22 58.47 -8.01
C VAL A 139 -11.95 57.38 -9.06
N GLU A 140 -11.91 57.72 -10.34
CA GLU A 140 -11.55 56.78 -11.41
C GLU A 140 -10.09 56.30 -11.28
N LEU A 141 -9.15 57.21 -11.00
CA LEU A 141 -7.75 56.85 -10.74
C LEU A 141 -7.61 55.94 -9.51
N MET A 142 -8.26 56.30 -8.40
CA MET A 142 -8.28 55.47 -7.19
C MET A 142 -8.83 54.07 -7.47
N ARG A 143 -9.92 53.96 -8.24
CA ARG A 143 -10.48 52.67 -8.65
C ARG A 143 -9.47 51.85 -9.44
N GLY A 144 -8.70 52.48 -10.33
CA GLY A 144 -7.61 51.85 -11.07
C GLY A 144 -6.52 51.28 -10.15
N HIS A 145 -6.00 52.09 -9.22
CA HIS A 145 -4.98 51.63 -8.26
C HIS A 145 -5.52 50.53 -7.34
N HIS A 146 -6.75 50.62 -6.86
CA HIS A 146 -7.39 49.54 -6.11
C HIS A 146 -7.53 48.25 -6.93
N ALA A 147 -7.82 48.34 -8.23
CA ALA A 147 -7.90 47.18 -9.11
C ALA A 147 -6.51 46.53 -9.29
N ASN A 148 -5.47 47.33 -9.56
CA ASN A 148 -4.09 46.83 -9.66
C ASN A 148 -3.62 46.17 -8.37
N LYS A 149 -3.86 46.81 -7.22
CA LYS A 149 -3.53 46.25 -5.90
C LYS A 149 -4.14 44.86 -5.73
N ARG A 150 -5.44 44.71 -6.01
CA ARG A 150 -6.14 43.42 -5.91
C ARG A 150 -5.56 42.36 -6.84
N VAL A 151 -5.13 42.74 -8.05
CA VAL A 151 -4.46 41.83 -8.97
C VAL A 151 -3.14 41.34 -8.37
N TYR A 152 -2.28 42.24 -7.89
CA TYR A 152 -1.00 41.85 -7.29
C TYR A 152 -1.17 41.02 -6.00
N GLU A 153 -2.15 41.35 -5.16
CA GLU A 153 -2.47 40.56 -3.96
C GLU A 153 -2.95 39.14 -4.32
N THR A 154 -3.72 39.00 -5.40
CA THR A 154 -4.19 37.69 -5.89
C THR A 154 -3.00 36.87 -6.40
N ILE A 155 -2.16 37.44 -7.25
CA ILE A 155 -0.95 36.77 -7.76
C ILE A 155 -0.02 36.36 -6.62
N LEU A 156 0.19 37.22 -5.61
CA LEU A 156 1.02 36.89 -4.45
C LEU A 156 0.44 35.71 -3.64
N LYS A 157 -0.87 35.71 -3.43
CA LYS A 157 -1.55 34.61 -2.74
C LYS A 157 -1.38 33.30 -3.53
N ASP A 158 -1.58 33.36 -4.84
CA ASP A 158 -1.51 32.19 -5.71
C ASP A 158 -0.06 31.68 -5.85
N LEU A 159 0.93 32.58 -5.91
CA LEU A 159 2.35 32.24 -5.88
C LEU A 159 2.72 31.46 -4.60
N ARG A 160 2.25 31.90 -3.43
CA ARG A 160 2.45 31.20 -2.16
C ARG A 160 1.76 29.84 -2.11
N ALA A 161 0.57 29.72 -2.69
CA ALA A 161 -0.14 28.46 -2.81
C ALA A 161 0.59 27.49 -3.74
N TYR A 162 1.10 27.99 -4.86
CA TYR A 162 1.92 27.22 -5.79
C TYR A 162 3.23 26.73 -5.16
N ASP A 163 3.94 27.57 -4.41
CA ASP A 163 5.16 27.17 -3.68
C ASP A 163 4.90 25.97 -2.76
N SER A 164 3.84 26.05 -1.95
CA SER A 164 3.42 24.94 -1.08
C SER A 164 3.02 23.68 -1.85
N TYR A 165 2.37 23.81 -3.01
CA TYR A 165 1.96 22.70 -3.88
C TYR A 165 3.16 22.04 -4.57
N SER A 166 4.04 22.85 -5.15
CA SER A 166 5.14 22.42 -6.03
C SER A 166 6.19 21.57 -5.31
N GLY A 167 6.34 21.73 -4.00
CA GLY A 167 7.21 20.88 -3.18
C GLY A 167 6.85 19.40 -3.22
N GLY A 168 5.58 19.06 -3.48
CA GLY A 168 5.10 17.67 -3.56
C GLY A 168 5.12 17.05 -4.97
N LEU A 169 5.54 17.79 -6.00
CA LEU A 169 5.50 17.31 -7.40
C LEU A 169 6.43 16.11 -7.65
N PHE A 170 7.44 15.92 -6.81
CA PHE A 170 8.49 14.93 -6.99
C PHE A 170 8.44 13.78 -5.96
N ASP A 171 7.44 13.75 -5.07
CA ASP A 171 7.31 12.74 -4.00
C ASP A 171 7.33 11.27 -4.50
N ASP A 172 6.76 11.02 -5.68
CA ASP A 172 6.75 9.68 -6.29
C ASP A 172 8.17 9.22 -6.66
N LEU A 173 9.09 10.13 -6.97
CA LEU A 173 10.49 9.80 -7.30
C LEU A 173 11.27 9.31 -6.08
N ASP A 174 11.06 9.90 -4.91
CA ASP A 174 11.71 9.46 -3.67
C ASP A 174 11.39 7.99 -3.37
N SER A 175 10.13 7.60 -3.60
CA SER A 175 9.68 6.22 -3.41
C SER A 175 10.34 5.25 -4.38
N ILE A 176 10.48 5.65 -5.66
CA ILE A 176 11.16 4.87 -6.69
C ILE A 176 12.67 4.76 -6.39
N ASP A 177 13.31 5.85 -5.98
CA ASP A 177 14.74 5.93 -5.67
C ASP A 177 15.13 4.98 -4.54
N VAL A 178 14.31 4.88 -3.48
CA VAL A 178 14.51 3.92 -2.39
C VAL A 178 14.54 2.49 -2.92
N GLN A 179 13.62 2.10 -3.81
CA GLN A 179 13.60 0.73 -4.35
C GLN A 179 14.74 0.47 -5.33
N LEU A 180 15.09 1.45 -6.16
CA LEU A 180 16.25 1.35 -7.06
C LEU A 180 17.54 1.17 -6.26
N SER A 181 17.74 1.97 -5.21
CA SER A 181 18.90 1.88 -4.33
C SER A 181 19.00 0.51 -3.65
N ARG A 182 17.88 -0.04 -3.18
CA ARG A 182 17.83 -1.40 -2.60
C ARG A 182 18.23 -2.47 -3.62
N GLY A 183 17.66 -2.44 -4.82
CA GLY A 183 17.97 -3.42 -5.86
C GLY A 183 19.42 -3.30 -6.36
N LEU A 184 19.95 -2.08 -6.49
CA LEU A 184 21.35 -1.84 -6.87
C LEU A 184 22.32 -2.39 -5.81
N ALA A 185 22.04 -2.19 -4.52
CA ALA A 185 22.87 -2.74 -3.45
C ALA A 185 22.95 -4.28 -3.49
N GLN A 186 21.89 -4.96 -3.94
CA GLN A 186 21.88 -6.42 -4.07
C GLN A 186 22.78 -6.94 -5.21
N ILE A 187 23.13 -6.10 -6.20
CA ILE A 187 24.05 -6.49 -7.28
C ILE A 187 25.46 -6.73 -6.74
N GLU A 188 25.90 -5.97 -5.73
CA GLU A 188 27.29 -5.99 -5.25
C GLU A 188 27.71 -7.36 -4.70
N SER A 189 26.77 -8.14 -4.17
CA SER A 189 26.99 -9.48 -3.62
C SER A 189 26.44 -10.62 -4.49
N SER A 190 26.13 -10.35 -5.77
CA SER A 190 25.41 -11.30 -6.63
C SER A 190 26.24 -12.49 -7.12
N TRP A 191 27.57 -12.41 -7.13
CA TRP A 191 28.43 -13.46 -7.68
C TRP A 191 28.99 -14.40 -6.58
N ASP A 192 28.69 -15.70 -6.68
CA ASP A 192 29.38 -16.72 -5.87
C ASP A 192 30.64 -17.19 -6.58
N ALA A 193 31.79 -16.64 -6.20
CA ALA A 193 33.07 -17.07 -6.77
C ALA A 193 33.44 -18.53 -6.47
N LYS A 194 32.91 -19.13 -5.39
CA LYS A 194 33.21 -20.52 -5.02
C LYS A 194 32.40 -21.50 -5.87
N GLN A 195 31.14 -21.18 -6.11
CA GLN A 195 30.24 -22.01 -6.90
C GLN A 195 30.28 -21.67 -8.40
N GLY A 196 30.82 -20.51 -8.78
CA GLY A 196 30.88 -20.05 -10.16
C GLY A 196 29.51 -19.70 -10.74
N VAL A 197 28.59 -19.22 -9.90
CA VAL A 197 27.20 -18.94 -10.26
C VAL A 197 26.73 -17.60 -9.71
N PHE A 198 25.70 -17.03 -10.33
CA PHE A 198 24.98 -15.88 -9.78
C PHE A 198 23.96 -16.32 -8.73
N LYS A 199 23.79 -15.51 -7.68
CA LYS A 199 22.78 -15.67 -6.64
C LYS A 199 21.66 -14.67 -6.87
N VAL A 200 20.44 -15.19 -6.96
CA VAL A 200 19.24 -14.36 -6.85
C VAL A 200 19.02 -14.06 -5.36
N PRO A 201 18.90 -12.78 -4.96
CA PRO A 201 18.54 -12.41 -3.60
C PRO A 201 17.20 -13.03 -3.20
N SER A 202 17.06 -13.41 -1.92
CA SER A 202 15.81 -13.96 -1.41
C SER A 202 14.72 -12.89 -1.22
N ASP A 203 15.11 -11.64 -0.95
CA ASP A 203 14.19 -10.50 -0.87
C ASP A 203 14.17 -9.74 -2.21
N LEU A 204 13.08 -9.89 -2.96
CA LEU A 204 12.81 -9.15 -4.19
C LEU A 204 11.61 -8.20 -4.03
N THR A 205 11.20 -7.87 -2.80
CA THR A 205 10.02 -7.02 -2.57
C THR A 205 10.18 -5.62 -3.20
N TRP A 206 11.42 -5.10 -3.31
CA TRP A 206 11.69 -3.83 -4.02
C TRP A 206 11.28 -3.88 -5.51
N ALA A 207 11.42 -5.04 -6.16
CA ALA A 207 11.00 -5.23 -7.55
C ALA A 207 9.47 -5.25 -7.68
N ASN A 208 8.78 -5.81 -6.68
CA ASN A 208 7.31 -5.77 -6.61
C ASN A 208 6.82 -4.33 -6.45
N TYR A 209 7.47 -3.51 -5.61
CA TYR A 209 7.14 -2.08 -5.48
C TYR A 209 7.37 -1.31 -6.78
N LEU A 210 8.50 -1.51 -7.47
CA LEU A 210 8.74 -0.86 -8.78
C LEU A 210 7.66 -1.24 -9.80
N THR A 211 7.24 -2.49 -9.81
CA THR A 211 6.14 -2.97 -10.67
C THR A 211 4.82 -2.30 -10.27
N ALA A 212 4.50 -2.25 -8.98
CA ALA A 212 3.31 -1.58 -8.47
C ALA A 212 3.29 -0.08 -8.81
N TYR A 213 4.43 0.60 -8.72
CA TYR A 213 4.56 2.01 -9.09
C TYR A 213 4.34 2.20 -10.60
N ALA A 214 4.89 1.33 -11.43
CA ALA A 214 4.69 1.37 -12.88
C ALA A 214 3.22 1.13 -13.28
N ASP A 215 2.58 0.13 -12.69
CA ASP A 215 1.20 -0.27 -13.02
C ASP A 215 0.16 0.73 -12.49
N THR A 216 0.52 1.54 -11.48
CA THR A 216 -0.38 2.52 -10.87
C THR A 216 -0.09 3.97 -11.27
N LYS A 217 0.95 4.23 -12.08
CA LYS A 217 1.40 5.62 -12.39
C LYS A 217 0.32 6.47 -13.06
N ASP A 218 -0.51 5.85 -13.91
CA ASP A 218 -1.55 6.53 -14.69
C ASP A 218 -2.94 6.51 -14.02
N LEU A 219 -3.07 5.81 -12.87
CA LEU A 219 -4.33 5.73 -12.14
C LEU A 219 -4.65 7.05 -11.43
N GLN A 220 -5.89 7.51 -11.58
CA GLN A 220 -6.40 8.73 -10.94
C GLN A 220 -6.88 8.41 -9.52
N LEU A 221 -5.93 8.17 -8.61
CA LEU A 221 -6.17 7.88 -7.21
C LEU A 221 -5.58 8.99 -6.33
N SER A 222 -6.15 9.21 -5.15
CA SER A 222 -5.48 10.03 -4.14
C SER A 222 -4.17 9.36 -3.70
N ARG A 223 -3.26 10.14 -3.10
CA ARG A 223 -1.97 9.61 -2.60
C ARG A 223 -2.14 8.41 -1.66
N GLN A 224 -3.13 8.48 -0.76
CA GLN A 224 -3.41 7.42 0.21
C GLN A 224 -3.97 6.17 -0.46
N GLU A 225 -4.89 6.32 -1.42
CA GLU A 225 -5.44 5.18 -2.17
C GLU A 225 -4.37 4.51 -3.04
N LYS A 226 -3.50 5.31 -3.68
CA LYS A 226 -2.37 4.81 -4.45
C LYS A 226 -1.41 4.02 -3.55
N ALA A 227 -1.06 4.55 -2.38
CA ALA A 227 -0.21 3.87 -1.41
C ALA A 227 -0.82 2.54 -0.92
N PHE A 228 -2.13 2.52 -0.66
CA PHE A 228 -2.86 1.30 -0.31
C PHE A 228 -2.77 0.24 -1.43
N VAL A 229 -3.15 0.60 -2.66
CA VAL A 229 -3.10 -0.30 -3.83
C VAL A 229 -1.69 -0.85 -4.05
N GLN A 230 -0.69 0.02 -4.01
CA GLN A 230 0.70 -0.38 -4.19
C GLN A 230 1.19 -1.33 -3.08
N THR A 231 0.73 -1.13 -1.84
CA THR A 231 1.04 -2.03 -0.73
C THR A 231 0.38 -3.40 -0.93
N MET A 232 -0.89 -3.44 -1.35
CA MET A 232 -1.59 -4.68 -1.67
C MET A 232 -0.83 -5.48 -2.75
N MET A 233 -0.30 -4.79 -3.76
CA MET A 233 0.48 -5.42 -4.82
C MET A 233 1.85 -5.91 -4.32
N ALA A 234 2.58 -5.07 -3.59
CA ALA A 234 3.98 -5.35 -3.26
C ALA A 234 4.15 -6.37 -2.12
N GLU A 235 3.28 -6.33 -1.11
CA GLU A 235 3.42 -7.12 0.12
C GLU A 235 2.62 -8.42 0.12
N TYR A 236 1.65 -8.57 -0.79
CA TYR A 236 0.82 -9.77 -0.92
C TYR A 236 0.82 -10.36 -2.33
N GLY A 237 1.46 -9.69 -3.30
CA GLY A 237 1.58 -10.16 -4.68
C GLY A 237 0.31 -9.97 -5.52
N PHE A 238 -0.69 -9.20 -5.05
CA PHE A 238 -1.88 -8.89 -5.83
C PHE A 238 -1.53 -8.15 -7.13
N ASP A 239 -2.26 -8.44 -8.21
CA ASP A 239 -2.18 -7.60 -9.41
C ASP A 239 -2.95 -6.29 -9.19
N ALA A 240 -2.72 -5.31 -10.08
CA ALA A 240 -3.35 -4.00 -9.99
C ALA A 240 -4.88 -4.07 -10.01
N GLU A 241 -5.45 -5.08 -10.67
CA GLU A 241 -6.89 -5.30 -10.73
C GLU A 241 -7.45 -5.77 -9.38
N THR A 242 -6.87 -6.80 -8.78
CA THR A 242 -7.29 -7.33 -7.46
C THR A 242 -7.09 -6.26 -6.37
N ALA A 243 -5.99 -5.51 -6.42
CA ALA A 243 -5.74 -4.42 -5.48
C ALA A 243 -6.77 -3.27 -5.61
N GLN A 244 -7.21 -2.94 -6.84
CA GLN A 244 -8.30 -1.97 -7.06
C GLN A 244 -9.67 -2.51 -6.63
N GLN A 245 -9.91 -3.82 -6.75
CA GLN A 245 -11.12 -4.44 -6.22
C GLN A 245 -11.17 -4.30 -4.69
N LEU A 246 -10.06 -4.53 -3.99
CA LEU A 246 -9.93 -4.26 -2.54
C LEU A 246 -10.20 -2.79 -2.19
N LEU A 247 -9.62 -1.86 -2.97
CA LEU A 247 -9.89 -0.44 -2.78
C LEU A 247 -11.39 -0.12 -2.98
N THR A 248 -12.04 -0.74 -3.96
CA THR A 248 -13.48 -0.57 -4.21
C THR A 248 -14.30 -1.03 -3.01
N ILE A 249 -13.97 -2.17 -2.40
CA ILE A 249 -14.61 -2.64 -1.17
C ILE A 249 -14.47 -1.60 -0.06
N LYS A 250 -13.28 -1.03 0.13
CA LYS A 250 -13.03 0.02 1.15
C LYS A 250 -13.87 1.27 0.90
N GLN A 251 -13.90 1.76 -0.34
CA GLN A 251 -14.73 2.91 -0.73
C GLN A 251 -16.24 2.62 -0.58
N GLY A 252 -16.66 1.38 -0.84
CA GLY A 252 -18.03 0.92 -0.60
C GLY A 252 -18.42 0.99 0.87
N ILE A 253 -17.50 0.58 1.76
CA ILE A 253 -17.68 0.66 3.22
C ILE A 253 -17.77 2.12 3.66
N ASP A 254 -16.89 2.99 3.16
CA ASP A 254 -16.95 4.44 3.45
C ASP A 254 -18.30 5.05 3.04
N LYS A 255 -18.85 4.66 1.88
CA LYS A 255 -20.17 5.10 1.41
C LYS A 255 -21.33 4.53 2.23
N LYS A 256 -21.24 3.26 2.64
CA LYS A 256 -22.29 2.59 3.41
C LYS A 256 -22.34 3.06 4.87
N PHE A 257 -21.19 3.43 5.44
CA PHE A 257 -21.04 3.83 6.83
C PHE A 257 -20.42 5.24 6.99
N PRO A 258 -21.05 6.29 6.43
CA PRO A 258 -20.45 7.62 6.34
C PRO A 258 -20.32 8.33 7.69
N THR A 259 -21.12 7.95 8.68
CA THR A 259 -21.12 8.54 10.03
C THR A 259 -20.39 7.70 11.07
N SER A 260 -19.90 6.51 10.71
CA SER A 260 -19.15 5.66 11.62
C SER A 260 -17.72 6.18 11.86
N SER A 261 -17.06 5.69 12.90
CA SER A 261 -15.63 5.95 13.10
C SER A 261 -14.78 5.30 12.01
N GLN A 262 -13.56 5.81 11.80
CA GLN A 262 -12.61 5.17 10.89
C GLN A 262 -12.25 3.75 11.35
N GLU A 263 -12.00 3.55 12.65
CA GLU A 263 -11.72 2.24 13.24
C GLU A 263 -12.83 1.21 12.95
N PHE A 264 -14.10 1.62 13.02
CA PHE A 264 -15.21 0.73 12.67
C PHE A 264 -15.18 0.35 11.19
N ARG A 265 -14.91 1.30 10.28
CA ARG A 265 -14.83 1.02 8.85
C ARG A 265 -13.64 0.12 8.52
N ASP A 266 -12.51 0.33 9.20
CA ASP A 266 -11.32 -0.51 9.08
C ASP A 266 -11.61 -1.94 9.56
N TYR A 267 -12.29 -2.10 10.71
CA TYR A 267 -12.78 -3.39 11.19
C TYR A 267 -13.68 -4.09 10.17
N ILE A 268 -14.67 -3.38 9.61
CA ILE A 268 -15.58 -3.97 8.61
C ILE A 268 -14.81 -4.42 7.37
N PHE A 269 -13.85 -3.62 6.89
CA PHE A 269 -13.01 -4.00 5.76
C PHE A 269 -12.26 -5.31 6.04
N LEU A 270 -11.53 -5.37 7.15
CA LEU A 270 -10.74 -6.54 7.57
C LEU A 270 -11.63 -7.78 7.76
N ARG A 271 -12.79 -7.61 8.41
CA ARG A 271 -13.74 -8.71 8.64
C ARG A 271 -14.32 -9.25 7.34
N VAL A 272 -14.67 -8.37 6.40
CA VAL A 272 -15.25 -8.74 5.09
C VAL A 272 -14.24 -9.48 4.22
N VAL A 273 -12.99 -9.00 4.12
CA VAL A 273 -11.98 -9.69 3.31
C VAL A 273 -11.48 -10.97 3.97
N GLY A 274 -11.34 -11.00 5.31
CA GLY A 274 -10.99 -12.21 6.07
C GLY A 274 -12.05 -13.32 5.93
N ALA A 275 -13.32 -12.95 5.77
CA ALA A 275 -14.43 -13.89 5.54
C ALA A 275 -14.28 -14.73 4.25
N ALA A 276 -13.38 -14.36 3.33
CA ALA A 276 -13.16 -15.12 2.10
C ALA A 276 -12.59 -16.53 2.38
N TYR A 277 -11.84 -16.69 3.48
CA TYR A 277 -11.31 -17.98 3.91
C TYR A 277 -11.78 -18.38 5.31
N TYR A 278 -11.91 -17.41 6.22
CA TYR A 278 -12.28 -17.62 7.62
C TYR A 278 -13.75 -17.30 7.85
N ASP A 279 -14.60 -18.29 7.57
CA ASP A 279 -16.06 -18.20 7.69
C ASP A 279 -16.64 -19.19 8.73
N GLY A 280 -17.96 -19.23 8.84
CA GLY A 280 -18.67 -20.13 9.75
C GLY A 280 -18.83 -19.60 11.18
N VAL A 281 -19.54 -20.39 12.00
CA VAL A 281 -19.97 -19.95 13.35
C VAL A 281 -18.79 -19.66 14.27
N GLN A 282 -17.70 -20.43 14.16
CA GLN A 282 -16.50 -20.23 14.97
C GLN A 282 -15.91 -18.83 14.73
N TRP A 283 -15.67 -18.46 13.47
CA TRP A 283 -15.13 -17.14 13.14
C TRP A 283 -16.13 -16.00 13.31
N ASN A 284 -17.43 -16.27 13.23
CA ASN A 284 -18.44 -15.29 13.62
C ASN A 284 -18.42 -14.99 15.12
N GLU A 285 -18.21 -15.99 15.96
CA GLU A 285 -18.02 -15.82 17.41
C GLU A 285 -16.66 -15.21 17.77
N THR A 286 -15.65 -15.31 16.90
CA THR A 286 -14.31 -14.74 17.15
C THR A 286 -14.18 -13.32 16.58
N ALA A 287 -14.37 -13.15 15.27
CA ALA A 287 -14.19 -11.87 14.58
C ALA A 287 -15.48 -11.04 14.47
N GLY A 288 -16.62 -11.58 14.89
CA GLY A 288 -17.92 -10.90 14.87
C GLY A 288 -18.78 -11.26 13.65
N TYR A 289 -20.07 -11.01 13.79
CA TYR A 289 -21.11 -11.44 12.85
C TYR A 289 -21.37 -10.41 11.74
N LEU A 290 -21.14 -10.79 10.48
CA LEU A 290 -21.40 -9.92 9.32
C LEU A 290 -22.91 -9.64 9.11
N LYS A 291 -23.81 -10.54 9.52
CA LYS A 291 -25.28 -10.30 9.51
C LYS A 291 -25.74 -9.05 10.27
N ASN A 292 -24.90 -8.50 11.15
CA ASN A 292 -25.22 -7.26 11.86
C ASN A 292 -25.16 -6.04 10.93
N TYR A 293 -24.44 -6.15 9.81
CA TYR A 293 -24.10 -5.05 8.91
C TYR A 293 -24.61 -5.28 7.48
N PHE A 294 -24.65 -6.55 7.05
CA PHE A 294 -25.06 -6.97 5.71
C PHE A 294 -26.11 -8.08 5.81
N PHE A 295 -27.37 -7.72 5.57
CA PHE A 295 -28.49 -8.65 5.70
C PHE A 295 -29.64 -8.28 4.76
N ASP A 296 -30.47 -9.27 4.46
CA ASP A 296 -31.81 -9.07 3.91
C ASP A 296 -32.85 -9.24 5.01
N GLU A 297 -33.91 -8.42 4.96
CA GLU A 297 -35.08 -8.61 5.81
C GLU A 297 -36.11 -9.49 5.08
N VAL A 298 -36.34 -10.69 5.61
CA VAL A 298 -37.35 -11.62 5.08
C VAL A 298 -38.48 -11.82 6.08
N VAL A 299 -39.71 -12.05 5.60
CA VAL A 299 -40.87 -12.30 6.46
C VAL A 299 -40.72 -13.67 7.11
N SER A 300 -40.56 -13.71 8.44
CA SER A 300 -40.41 -14.94 9.23
C SER A 300 -41.74 -15.62 9.54
N SER A 301 -42.85 -14.87 9.50
CA SER A 301 -44.19 -15.37 9.77
C SER A 301 -45.23 -14.67 8.88
N PRO A 302 -45.91 -15.40 7.98
CA PRO A 302 -46.93 -14.81 7.10
C PRO A 302 -48.12 -14.21 7.83
N SER A 303 -48.38 -14.64 9.07
CA SER A 303 -49.53 -14.21 9.88
C SER A 303 -49.24 -12.98 10.74
N THR A 304 -48.00 -12.78 11.18
CA THR A 304 -47.60 -11.63 12.03
C THR A 304 -46.84 -10.55 11.25
N VAL A 305 -46.41 -10.85 10.02
CA VAL A 305 -45.54 -9.98 9.18
C VAL A 305 -44.23 -9.61 9.89
N GLU A 306 -43.83 -10.42 10.87
CA GLU A 306 -42.54 -10.28 11.53
C GLU A 306 -41.43 -10.53 10.52
N LYS A 307 -40.35 -9.75 10.63
CA LYS A 307 -39.19 -9.86 9.76
C LYS A 307 -38.00 -10.43 10.54
N MET A 308 -37.24 -11.30 9.89
CA MET A 308 -35.95 -11.76 10.36
C MET A 308 -34.84 -11.28 9.43
N ARG A 309 -33.65 -11.07 9.98
CA ARG A 309 -32.45 -10.75 9.23
C ARG A 309 -31.76 -12.03 8.79
N VAL A 310 -31.51 -12.17 7.50
CA VAL A 310 -30.72 -13.26 6.92
C VAL A 310 -29.40 -12.68 6.45
N GLU A 311 -28.28 -13.29 6.82
CA GLU A 311 -26.95 -12.86 6.40
C GLU A 311 -26.82 -12.92 4.88
N LYS A 312 -26.30 -11.84 4.28
CA LYS A 312 -25.98 -11.85 2.86
C LYS A 312 -24.78 -12.76 2.57
N PRO A 313 -24.81 -13.58 1.51
CA PRO A 313 -23.62 -14.28 1.03
C PRO A 313 -22.47 -13.30 0.75
N LEU A 314 -21.22 -13.70 0.98
CA LEU A 314 -20.06 -12.82 0.82
C LEU A 314 -19.96 -12.19 -0.58
N LEU A 315 -20.30 -12.94 -1.64
CA LEU A 315 -20.34 -12.41 -3.00
C LEU A 315 -21.39 -11.29 -3.17
N GLU A 316 -22.51 -11.35 -2.46
CA GLU A 316 -23.50 -10.27 -2.45
C GLU A 316 -23.03 -9.08 -1.62
N ILE A 317 -22.30 -9.32 -0.53
CA ILE A 317 -21.65 -8.25 0.24
C ILE A 317 -20.66 -7.47 -0.64
N PHE A 318 -19.80 -8.18 -1.38
CA PHE A 318 -18.88 -7.54 -2.33
C PHE A 318 -19.62 -6.71 -3.39
N GLN A 319 -20.77 -7.19 -3.87
CA GLN A 319 -21.60 -6.45 -4.82
C GLN A 319 -22.25 -5.21 -4.20
N GLU A 320 -22.79 -5.33 -2.99
CA GLU A 320 -23.34 -4.21 -2.24
C GLU A 320 -22.30 -3.13 -1.97
N LEU A 321 -21.04 -3.54 -1.78
CA LEU A 321 -19.88 -2.65 -1.59
C LEU A 321 -19.30 -2.11 -2.91
N GLY A 322 -19.92 -2.40 -4.06
CA GLY A 322 -19.66 -1.72 -5.31
C GLY A 322 -18.98 -2.54 -6.40
N LEU A 323 -18.69 -3.82 -6.16
CA LEU A 323 -18.20 -4.71 -7.22
C LEU A 323 -19.36 -5.19 -8.10
N LYS A 324 -19.05 -5.44 -9.38
CA LYS A 324 -19.96 -6.23 -10.24
C LYS A 324 -19.82 -7.71 -9.91
N GLU A 325 -20.83 -8.51 -10.23
CA GLU A 325 -20.85 -9.95 -9.93
C GLU A 325 -19.56 -10.68 -10.39
N GLU A 326 -19.10 -10.44 -11.62
CA GLU A 326 -17.87 -11.04 -12.17
C GLU A 326 -16.64 -10.65 -11.32
N LYS A 327 -16.50 -9.37 -10.98
CA LYS A 327 -15.38 -8.85 -10.19
C LYS A 327 -15.44 -9.28 -8.73
N ALA A 328 -16.64 -9.49 -8.18
CA ALA A 328 -16.82 -10.09 -6.86
C ALA A 328 -16.33 -11.56 -6.84
N LYS A 329 -16.63 -12.34 -7.88
CA LYS A 329 -16.14 -13.74 -8.01
C LYS A 329 -14.63 -13.78 -8.17
N GLU A 330 -14.06 -12.91 -9.00
CA GLU A 330 -12.61 -12.78 -9.17
C GLU A 330 -11.92 -12.41 -7.85
N LEU A 331 -12.40 -11.39 -7.13
CA LEU A 331 -11.82 -11.01 -5.83
C LEU A 331 -11.89 -12.16 -4.84
N TYR A 332 -13.05 -12.79 -4.70
CA TYR A 332 -13.23 -13.94 -3.80
C TYR A 332 -12.26 -15.08 -4.11
N TYR A 333 -12.08 -15.40 -5.39
CA TYR A 333 -11.15 -16.43 -5.83
C TYR A 333 -9.70 -16.04 -5.55
N ASN A 334 -9.27 -14.82 -5.88
CA ASN A 334 -7.89 -14.37 -5.70
C ASN A 334 -7.51 -14.22 -4.23
N LEU A 335 -8.43 -13.85 -3.34
CA LEU A 335 -8.20 -13.86 -1.89
C LEU A 335 -7.88 -15.26 -1.36
N ARG A 336 -8.67 -16.26 -1.76
CA ARG A 336 -8.46 -17.65 -1.37
C ARG A 336 -7.21 -18.25 -2.02
N LEU A 337 -6.92 -17.87 -3.26
CA LEU A 337 -5.72 -18.32 -3.95
C LEU A 337 -4.46 -17.71 -3.31
N GLN A 338 -4.49 -16.44 -2.91
CA GLN A 338 -3.37 -15.83 -2.20
C GLN A 338 -3.12 -16.52 -0.86
N HIS A 339 -4.17 -16.79 -0.08
CA HIS A 339 -4.09 -17.61 1.13
C HIS A 339 -3.40 -18.97 0.88
N GLU A 340 -3.86 -19.72 -0.12
CA GLU A 340 -3.33 -21.06 -0.41
C GLU A 340 -1.87 -21.04 -0.93
N LEU A 341 -1.42 -19.95 -1.56
CA LEU A 341 -0.11 -19.85 -2.22
C LEU A 341 0.92 -19.02 -1.44
N ALA A 342 0.51 -18.26 -0.42
CA ALA A 342 1.35 -17.31 0.31
C ALA A 342 2.62 -17.94 0.87
N SER A 343 2.54 -19.18 1.39
CA SER A 343 3.68 -19.91 1.98
C SER A 343 4.85 -20.19 1.02
N GLY A 344 4.61 -20.19 -0.30
CA GLY A 344 5.58 -20.61 -1.30
C GLY A 344 5.91 -22.11 -1.32
N LYS A 345 5.08 -22.94 -0.69
CA LYS A 345 5.24 -24.41 -0.70
C LYS A 345 4.57 -25.10 -1.91
N ALA A 346 3.70 -24.39 -2.62
CA ALA A 346 2.99 -24.93 -3.77
C ALA A 346 3.91 -25.11 -5.00
N SER A 347 3.62 -26.12 -5.81
CA SER A 347 4.36 -26.45 -7.03
C SER A 347 3.81 -25.71 -8.26
N TYR A 348 4.70 -25.36 -9.20
CA TYR A 348 4.33 -24.89 -10.53
C TYR A 348 3.50 -25.95 -11.29
N SER A 349 2.66 -25.49 -12.21
CA SER A 349 1.61 -26.27 -12.90
C SER A 349 2.11 -27.59 -13.49
N ASN A 350 3.23 -27.55 -14.20
CA ASN A 350 3.93 -28.68 -14.80
C ASN A 350 4.37 -29.73 -13.77
N LYS A 351 4.82 -29.32 -12.58
CA LYS A 351 5.18 -30.24 -11.50
C LYS A 351 3.95 -30.72 -10.74
N LEU A 352 3.00 -29.84 -10.47
CA LEU A 352 1.73 -30.15 -9.81
C LEU A 352 0.95 -31.25 -10.55
N LYS A 353 0.89 -31.20 -11.89
CA LYS A 353 0.31 -32.26 -12.74
C LYS A 353 0.87 -33.66 -12.47
N SER A 354 2.14 -33.74 -12.09
CA SER A 354 2.82 -35.01 -11.81
C SER A 354 2.78 -35.43 -10.35
N GLU A 355 2.84 -34.46 -9.42
CA GLU A 355 2.85 -34.73 -7.98
C GLU A 355 1.44 -34.98 -7.44
N ASP A 356 0.47 -34.20 -7.90
CA ASP A 356 -0.93 -34.29 -7.45
C ASP A 356 -1.92 -33.92 -8.59
N PRO A 357 -2.24 -34.88 -9.47
CA PRO A 357 -3.14 -34.65 -10.61
C PRO A 357 -4.57 -34.25 -10.20
N GLU A 358 -5.06 -34.75 -9.06
CA GLU A 358 -6.42 -34.46 -8.59
C GLU A 358 -6.54 -33.02 -8.08
N LEU A 359 -5.52 -32.55 -7.35
CA LEU A 359 -5.43 -31.17 -6.91
C LEU A 359 -5.27 -30.21 -8.09
N TYR A 360 -4.45 -30.56 -9.09
CA TYR A 360 -4.34 -29.80 -10.33
C TYR A 360 -5.70 -29.61 -11.02
N GLU A 361 -6.46 -30.69 -11.24
CA GLU A 361 -7.78 -30.60 -11.89
C GLU A 361 -8.79 -29.81 -11.03
N THR A 362 -8.68 -29.89 -9.70
CA THR A 362 -9.50 -29.09 -8.79
C THR A 362 -9.23 -27.59 -8.97
N PHE A 363 -7.97 -27.17 -8.99
CA PHE A 363 -7.63 -25.75 -9.21
C PHE A 363 -8.00 -25.27 -10.60
N LYS A 364 -7.74 -26.10 -11.62
CA LYS A 364 -8.13 -25.81 -12.99
C LYS A 364 -9.64 -25.61 -13.11
N LYS A 365 -10.44 -26.48 -12.50
CA LYS A 365 -11.90 -26.35 -12.47
C LYS A 365 -12.36 -25.07 -11.78
N ARG A 366 -11.81 -24.74 -10.61
CA ARG A 366 -12.13 -23.48 -9.89
C ARG A 366 -11.81 -22.25 -10.73
N TYR A 367 -10.65 -22.24 -11.40
CA TYR A 367 -10.29 -21.18 -12.35
C TYR A 367 -11.31 -21.07 -13.49
N SER A 368 -11.69 -22.20 -14.10
CA SER A 368 -12.65 -22.22 -15.20
C SER A 368 -14.03 -21.71 -14.81
N GLU A 369 -14.50 -22.01 -13.60
CA GLU A 369 -15.78 -21.54 -13.07
C GLU A 369 -15.78 -20.02 -12.80
N VAL A 370 -14.64 -19.46 -12.39
CA VAL A 370 -14.51 -18.03 -12.08
C VAL A 370 -14.32 -17.19 -13.34
N TYR A 371 -13.44 -17.63 -14.24
CA TYR A 371 -13.05 -16.85 -15.42
C TYR A 371 -13.80 -17.25 -16.70
N ASN A 372 -14.69 -18.24 -16.63
CA ASN A 372 -15.45 -18.78 -17.77
C ASN A 372 -14.55 -19.23 -18.94
N LYS A 373 -13.37 -19.81 -18.64
CA LYS A 373 -12.43 -20.34 -19.63
C LYS A 373 -11.53 -21.43 -19.04
N GLU A 374 -11.22 -22.47 -19.81
CA GLU A 374 -10.26 -23.51 -19.39
C GLU A 374 -8.83 -23.23 -19.87
N GLU A 375 -8.69 -22.50 -20.97
CA GLU A 375 -7.40 -22.20 -21.58
C GLU A 375 -6.61 -21.19 -20.73
N GLY A 376 -5.28 -21.36 -20.73
CA GLY A 376 -4.37 -20.46 -20.03
C GLY A 376 -4.25 -20.69 -18.52
N PHE A 377 -4.86 -21.75 -17.95
CA PHE A 377 -4.74 -22.06 -16.52
C PHE A 377 -3.28 -22.20 -16.07
N ASP A 378 -2.45 -22.97 -16.79
CA ASP A 378 -1.04 -23.18 -16.41
C ASP A 378 -0.29 -21.85 -16.26
N LYS A 379 -0.45 -20.96 -17.26
CA LYS A 379 0.17 -19.64 -17.24
C LYS A 379 -0.35 -18.79 -16.08
N PHE A 380 -1.67 -18.74 -15.90
CA PHE A 380 -2.31 -18.02 -14.80
C PHE A 380 -1.80 -18.53 -13.44
N TRP A 381 -1.80 -19.83 -13.24
CA TRP A 381 -1.35 -20.48 -12.00
C TRP A 381 0.12 -20.16 -11.73
N ASP A 382 1.00 -20.32 -12.73
CA ASP A 382 2.43 -20.09 -12.55
C ASP A 382 2.75 -18.61 -12.28
N GLU A 383 2.04 -17.69 -12.92
CA GLU A 383 2.15 -16.24 -12.67
C GLU A 383 1.65 -15.88 -11.26
N LYS A 384 0.48 -16.39 -10.86
CA LYS A 384 -0.09 -16.14 -9.52
C LYS A 384 0.73 -16.79 -8.41
N LEU A 385 1.20 -18.01 -8.60
CA LEU A 385 2.11 -18.68 -7.67
C LEU A 385 3.37 -17.85 -7.48
N LYS A 386 4.02 -17.43 -8.58
CA LYS A 386 5.22 -16.61 -8.49
C LYS A 386 4.95 -15.30 -7.73
N ALA A 387 3.83 -14.63 -8.00
CA ALA A 387 3.48 -13.37 -7.36
C ALA A 387 3.10 -13.56 -5.89
N TYR A 388 2.10 -14.39 -5.58
CA TYR A 388 1.55 -14.59 -4.23
C TYR A 388 2.52 -15.24 -3.26
N SER A 389 3.49 -16.04 -3.75
CA SER A 389 4.50 -16.65 -2.90
C SER A 389 5.78 -15.83 -2.73
N ASN A 390 5.86 -14.61 -3.27
CA ASN A 390 7.11 -13.85 -3.36
C ASN A 390 8.25 -14.68 -3.99
N ASN A 391 7.97 -15.31 -5.14
CA ASN A 391 8.90 -16.22 -5.82
C ASN A 391 9.41 -17.36 -4.90
N GLY A 392 8.52 -17.90 -4.04
CA GLY A 392 8.80 -18.96 -3.08
C GLY A 392 9.39 -18.50 -1.74
N ALA A 393 9.69 -17.21 -1.56
CA ALA A 393 10.20 -16.67 -0.30
C ALA A 393 9.13 -16.44 0.77
N GLY A 394 7.85 -16.48 0.38
CA GLY A 394 6.68 -16.26 1.22
C GLY A 394 6.23 -14.79 1.26
N HIS A 395 4.94 -14.53 1.05
CA HIS A 395 4.27 -13.28 1.46
C HIS A 395 3.46 -13.52 2.73
N ALA A 396 3.04 -12.46 3.42
CA ALA A 396 2.03 -12.62 4.48
C ALA A 396 0.73 -13.19 3.88
N ASP A 397 0.06 -14.09 4.58
CA ASP A 397 -1.31 -14.48 4.23
C ASP A 397 -2.27 -13.32 4.54
N PHE A 398 -2.83 -12.73 3.49
CA PHE A 398 -3.66 -11.54 3.62
C PHE A 398 -4.98 -11.82 4.34
N THR A 399 -5.61 -12.98 4.10
CA THR A 399 -6.89 -13.31 4.72
C THR A 399 -6.72 -13.70 6.19
N HIS A 400 -5.61 -14.38 6.52
CA HIS A 400 -5.24 -14.68 7.91
C HIS A 400 -4.99 -13.38 8.68
N GLN A 401 -4.08 -12.54 8.17
CA GLN A 401 -3.81 -11.24 8.77
C GLN A 401 -5.08 -10.41 8.95
N SER A 402 -5.95 -10.40 7.94
CA SER A 402 -7.21 -9.67 8.00
C SER A 402 -8.16 -10.18 9.07
N ILE A 403 -8.32 -11.51 9.22
CA ILE A 403 -9.22 -12.05 10.25
C ILE A 403 -8.64 -11.89 11.66
N THR A 404 -7.33 -12.01 11.82
CA THR A 404 -6.62 -11.76 13.09
C THR A 404 -6.83 -10.30 13.49
N MET A 405 -6.54 -9.34 12.61
CA MET A 405 -6.77 -7.92 12.89
C MET A 405 -8.26 -7.60 13.13
N ALA A 406 -9.18 -8.21 12.38
CA ALA A 406 -10.62 -8.05 12.61
C ALA A 406 -11.03 -8.53 14.01
N THR A 407 -10.45 -9.62 14.50
CA THR A 407 -10.66 -10.13 15.86
C THR A 407 -10.19 -9.13 16.91
N HIS A 408 -9.03 -8.50 16.69
CA HIS A 408 -8.49 -7.46 17.58
C HIS A 408 -9.36 -6.19 17.64
N LEU A 409 -9.95 -5.79 16.52
CA LEU A 409 -10.76 -4.57 16.39
C LEU A 409 -12.26 -4.79 16.61
N ASN A 410 -12.70 -6.04 16.82
CA ASN A 410 -14.11 -6.36 16.95
C ASN A 410 -14.75 -5.50 18.06
N PRO A 411 -15.87 -4.79 17.80
CA PRO A 411 -16.47 -3.88 18.78
C PRO A 411 -17.33 -4.58 19.85
N SER A 412 -17.62 -5.88 19.70
CA SER A 412 -18.58 -6.61 20.56
C SER A 412 -18.11 -6.71 22.01
N SER A 413 -18.82 -6.19 23.02
CA SER A 413 -18.32 -6.16 24.41
C SER A 413 -18.12 -7.53 25.08
N PHE A 414 -18.70 -8.60 24.54
CA PHE A 414 -18.59 -9.98 25.01
C PHE A 414 -18.94 -10.95 23.87
N GLN A 415 -18.18 -12.02 23.70
CA GLN A 415 -18.45 -13.13 22.79
C GLN A 415 -18.35 -14.47 23.51
N LEU A 416 -19.00 -15.52 22.98
CA LEU A 416 -18.93 -16.85 23.60
C LEU A 416 -17.51 -17.43 23.59
N SER A 417 -16.71 -17.05 22.59
CA SER A 417 -15.28 -17.35 22.49
C SER A 417 -14.48 -16.82 23.71
N ASP A 418 -14.91 -15.72 24.34
CA ASP A 418 -14.26 -15.14 25.51
C ASP A 418 -14.35 -16.03 26.77
N PHE A 419 -15.20 -17.07 26.77
CA PHE A 419 -15.27 -18.04 27.86
C PHE A 419 -13.96 -18.83 28.02
N TYR A 420 -13.17 -18.94 26.96
CA TYR A 420 -11.83 -19.54 26.98
C TYR A 420 -10.80 -18.46 27.32
N GLY A 421 -10.69 -18.06 28.59
CA GLY A 421 -9.58 -17.21 29.06
C GLY A 421 -9.70 -15.70 28.83
N GLY A 422 -10.82 -15.21 28.30
CA GLY A 422 -11.10 -13.79 28.10
C GLY A 422 -10.62 -13.21 26.77
N ARG A 423 -11.06 -11.99 26.47
CA ARG A 423 -10.95 -11.40 25.14
C ARG A 423 -9.54 -11.12 24.63
N GLU A 424 -8.63 -10.72 25.52
CA GLU A 424 -7.22 -10.53 25.15
C GLU A 424 -6.55 -11.86 24.77
N HIS A 425 -6.98 -12.98 25.37
CA HIS A 425 -6.52 -14.30 24.96
C HIS A 425 -7.04 -14.67 23.57
N VAL A 426 -8.33 -14.42 23.27
CA VAL A 426 -8.92 -14.67 21.94
C VAL A 426 -8.18 -13.92 20.82
N LYS A 427 -7.68 -12.71 21.11
CA LYS A 427 -6.90 -11.90 20.15
C LYS A 427 -5.58 -12.55 19.77
N ASP A 428 -4.79 -12.97 20.75
CA ASP A 428 -3.51 -13.63 20.48
C ASP A 428 -3.73 -15.04 19.91
N LEU A 429 -4.76 -15.73 20.37
CA LEU A 429 -5.18 -17.05 19.90
C LEU A 429 -5.65 -17.06 18.44
N SER A 430 -6.16 -15.94 17.94
CA SER A 430 -6.53 -15.76 16.52
C SER A 430 -5.35 -15.50 15.59
N GLY A 431 -4.13 -15.42 16.12
CA GLY A 431 -2.89 -15.29 15.35
C GLY A 431 -1.77 -16.08 15.99
N TRP A 432 -0.64 -15.43 16.30
CA TRP A 432 0.61 -16.09 16.70
C TRP A 432 0.47 -17.14 17.81
N GLU A 433 -0.40 -16.94 18.81
CA GLU A 433 -0.58 -17.94 19.86
C GLU A 433 -1.29 -19.17 19.30
N GLY A 434 -2.34 -19.00 18.48
CA GLY A 434 -3.03 -20.11 17.84
C GLY A 434 -2.12 -20.95 16.93
N ASP A 435 -1.23 -20.28 16.19
CA ASP A 435 -0.37 -20.94 15.21
C ASP A 435 0.90 -21.57 15.82
N THR A 436 1.30 -21.13 17.01
CA THR A 436 2.47 -21.64 17.72
C THR A 436 2.14 -22.59 18.88
N THR A 437 0.87 -22.76 19.23
CA THR A 437 0.43 -23.53 20.39
C THR A 437 -0.71 -24.50 20.05
N PHE A 438 -1.05 -25.38 21.00
CA PHE A 438 -2.26 -26.21 20.93
C PHE A 438 -3.49 -25.48 21.50
N ASN A 439 -3.36 -24.23 21.95
CA ASN A 439 -4.36 -23.56 22.77
C ASN A 439 -5.66 -23.26 22.02
N ALA A 440 -5.65 -23.18 20.68
CA ALA A 440 -6.81 -22.77 19.90
C ALA A 440 -7.92 -23.83 19.86
N ASN A 441 -7.58 -25.10 19.62
CA ASN A 441 -8.52 -26.24 19.52
C ASN A 441 -7.77 -27.61 19.51
N ASP A 442 -6.66 -27.75 20.25
CA ASP A 442 -5.77 -28.93 20.19
C ASP A 442 -5.22 -29.25 18.79
N MET A 443 -5.28 -28.28 17.87
CA MET A 443 -4.68 -28.38 16.55
C MET A 443 -3.16 -28.29 16.68
N LYS A 444 -2.45 -29.08 15.87
CA LYS A 444 -0.98 -29.06 15.87
C LYS A 444 -0.49 -27.66 15.44
N PRO A 445 0.45 -27.05 16.18
CA PRO A 445 1.08 -25.80 15.78
C PRO A 445 1.56 -25.84 14.34
N SER A 446 1.21 -24.82 13.57
CA SER A 446 1.58 -24.64 12.18
C SER A 446 1.76 -23.16 11.92
N ILE A 447 3.02 -22.73 11.83
CA ILE A 447 3.37 -21.34 11.49
C ILE A 447 4.32 -21.36 10.29
N GLY A 448 3.75 -21.15 9.10
CA GLY A 448 4.50 -20.96 7.86
C GLY A 448 5.22 -19.62 7.82
N GLU A 449 5.94 -19.33 6.72
CA GLU A 449 6.50 -17.98 6.53
C GLU A 449 5.39 -16.94 6.29
N ASP A 450 4.29 -17.39 5.69
CA ASP A 450 3.07 -16.65 5.47
C ASP A 450 2.34 -16.29 6.76
N ASP A 451 2.06 -17.28 7.60
CA ASP A 451 1.45 -17.05 8.91
C ASP A 451 2.39 -16.25 9.82
N TYR A 452 3.69 -16.57 9.83
CA TYR A 452 4.71 -15.80 10.57
C TYR A 452 4.64 -14.30 10.27
N LYS A 453 4.54 -13.93 8.99
CA LYS A 453 4.43 -12.52 8.61
C LYS A 453 3.06 -11.98 8.97
N ALA A 454 1.98 -12.69 8.66
CA ALA A 454 0.61 -12.27 8.95
C ALA A 454 0.39 -11.99 10.44
N ASP A 455 0.91 -12.84 11.31
CA ASP A 455 0.81 -12.76 12.76
C ASP A 455 1.55 -11.56 13.36
N LEU A 456 2.84 -11.44 13.05
CA LEU A 456 3.67 -10.35 13.55
C LEU A 456 3.17 -9.01 13.01
N ASP A 457 2.81 -8.97 11.71
CA ASP A 457 2.31 -7.77 11.06
C ASP A 457 0.95 -7.36 11.62
N SER A 458 0.05 -8.32 11.93
CA SER A 458 -1.24 -8.04 12.60
C SER A 458 -1.03 -7.30 13.91
N VAL A 459 -0.16 -7.81 14.79
CA VAL A 459 0.14 -7.19 16.09
C VAL A 459 0.74 -5.79 15.92
N ASN A 460 1.65 -5.62 14.98
CA ASN A 460 2.31 -4.34 14.72
C ASN A 460 1.33 -3.29 14.17
N LEU A 461 0.52 -3.67 13.19
CA LEU A 461 -0.48 -2.79 12.59
C LEU A 461 -1.55 -2.38 13.61
N ILE A 462 -2.04 -3.32 14.43
CA ILE A 462 -2.97 -3.01 15.52
C ILE A 462 -2.32 -2.05 16.53
N GLY A 463 -1.06 -2.27 16.91
CA GLY A 463 -0.31 -1.38 17.80
C GLY A 463 -0.15 0.04 17.23
N ARG A 464 -0.05 0.20 15.91
CA ARG A 464 -0.06 1.50 15.23
C ARG A 464 -1.45 2.13 15.19
N MET A 465 -2.49 1.35 14.90
CA MET A 465 -3.88 1.81 14.89
C MET A 465 -4.34 2.29 16.28
N GLN A 466 -3.95 1.59 17.35
CA GLN A 466 -4.19 2.00 18.74
C GLN A 466 -3.55 3.35 19.10
N LYS A 467 -2.53 3.79 18.35
CA LYS A 467 -1.89 5.12 18.49
C LYS A 467 -2.57 6.20 17.63
N GLY A 468 -3.71 5.89 17.02
CA GLY A 468 -4.56 6.84 16.30
C GLY A 468 -4.43 6.84 14.78
N GLN A 469 -3.65 5.91 14.20
CA GLN A 469 -3.59 5.75 12.75
C GLN A 469 -4.81 4.99 12.22
N SER A 470 -5.31 5.36 11.03
CA SER A 470 -6.21 4.47 10.28
C SER A 470 -5.47 3.24 9.76
N TYR A 471 -6.19 2.20 9.34
CA TYR A 471 -5.58 1.02 8.72
C TYR A 471 -4.69 1.39 7.52
N ASP A 472 -5.15 2.25 6.61
CA ASP A 472 -4.34 2.70 5.46
C ASP A 472 -3.04 3.39 5.90
N GLN A 473 -3.09 4.22 6.94
CA GLN A 473 -1.91 4.90 7.46
C GLN A 473 -0.96 3.92 8.15
N ALA A 474 -1.51 2.99 8.95
CA ALA A 474 -0.75 1.97 9.64
C ALA A 474 -0.03 1.06 8.65
N ILE A 475 -0.75 0.55 7.65
CA ILE A 475 -0.20 -0.40 6.68
C ILE A 475 0.86 0.23 5.80
N SER A 476 0.60 1.42 5.23
CA SER A 476 1.58 2.08 4.37
C SER A 476 2.81 2.53 5.15
N SER A 477 2.66 3.06 6.37
CA SER A 477 3.82 3.47 7.17
C SER A 477 4.63 2.29 7.69
N TYR A 478 3.98 1.17 8.05
CA TYR A 478 4.63 -0.03 8.56
C TYR A 478 5.50 -0.68 7.51
N TYR A 479 4.95 -0.94 6.32
CA TYR A 479 5.74 -1.54 5.25
C TYR A 479 6.81 -0.58 4.72
N ALA A 480 6.58 0.74 4.73
CA ALA A 480 7.65 1.70 4.43
C ALA A 480 8.83 1.64 5.43
N ASP A 481 8.57 1.34 6.71
CA ASP A 481 9.64 1.14 7.70
C ASP A 481 10.33 -0.22 7.52
N LEU A 482 9.58 -1.29 7.21
CA LEU A 482 10.15 -2.61 6.89
C LEU A 482 11.09 -2.59 5.68
N GLN A 483 10.82 -1.74 4.70
CA GLN A 483 11.70 -1.57 3.55
C GLN A 483 13.06 -0.98 3.92
N LYS A 484 13.15 -0.21 5.02
CA LYS A 484 14.40 0.40 5.50
C LYS A 484 15.21 -0.58 6.34
N ASP A 485 14.53 -1.46 7.08
CA ASP A 485 15.16 -2.47 7.92
C ASP A 485 14.26 -3.70 8.06
N SER A 486 14.71 -4.84 7.53
CA SER A 486 13.94 -6.08 7.54
C SER A 486 13.71 -6.66 8.94
N SER A 487 14.56 -6.34 9.91
CA SER A 487 14.40 -6.76 11.31
C SER A 487 13.44 -5.87 12.12
N GLN A 488 12.86 -4.86 11.46
CA GLN A 488 11.84 -4.01 12.06
C GLN A 488 10.57 -4.80 12.42
N ARG A 489 10.22 -5.87 11.68
CA ARG A 489 9.04 -6.70 11.95
C ARG A 489 9.11 -7.28 13.36
N GLU A 490 10.20 -7.99 13.65
CA GLU A 490 10.43 -8.66 14.93
C GLU A 490 10.62 -7.65 16.06
N ARG A 491 11.40 -6.59 15.84
CA ARG A 491 11.60 -5.56 16.85
C ARG A 491 10.33 -4.80 17.21
N GLU A 492 9.48 -4.52 16.24
CA GLU A 492 8.21 -3.86 16.50
C GLU A 492 7.24 -4.82 17.20
N PHE A 493 7.26 -6.11 16.84
CA PHE A 493 6.47 -7.12 17.53
C PHE A 493 6.86 -7.20 19.01
N LEU A 494 8.15 -7.23 19.33
CA LEU A 494 8.64 -7.26 20.71
C LEU A 494 8.43 -5.96 21.50
N LYS A 495 8.08 -4.84 20.84
CA LYS A 495 7.58 -3.64 21.52
C LYS A 495 6.11 -3.77 21.94
N ASN A 496 5.34 -4.60 21.22
CA ASN A 496 3.92 -4.83 21.46
C ASN A 496 3.68 -6.07 22.34
N LYS A 497 4.57 -7.07 22.30
CA LYS A 497 4.47 -8.33 23.05
C LYS A 497 5.77 -8.64 23.78
N ASP A 498 5.68 -8.89 25.08
CA ASP A 498 6.85 -9.22 25.89
C ASP A 498 7.44 -10.58 25.47
N TRP A 499 8.74 -10.60 25.17
CA TRP A 499 9.44 -11.80 24.72
C TRP A 499 9.31 -12.97 25.71
N LYS A 500 9.40 -12.71 27.02
CA LYS A 500 9.31 -13.78 28.03
C LYS A 500 7.91 -14.36 28.06
N HIS A 501 6.89 -13.53 27.93
CA HIS A 501 5.51 -13.97 27.81
C HIS A 501 5.34 -14.88 26.59
N VAL A 502 5.70 -14.41 25.39
CA VAL A 502 5.61 -15.18 24.14
C VAL A 502 6.27 -16.54 24.26
N ARG A 503 7.53 -16.57 24.71
CA ARG A 503 8.28 -17.81 24.90
C ARG A 503 7.63 -18.74 25.92
N SER A 504 7.19 -18.21 27.06
CA SER A 504 6.57 -19.00 28.13
C SER A 504 5.23 -19.61 27.71
N THR A 505 4.41 -18.88 26.96
CA THR A 505 3.13 -19.36 26.42
C THR A 505 3.35 -20.53 25.48
N ILE A 506 4.31 -20.42 24.56
CA ILE A 506 4.66 -21.51 23.65
C ILE A 506 5.17 -22.73 24.42
N TYR A 507 6.12 -22.53 25.33
CA TYR A 507 6.72 -23.62 26.10
C TYR A 507 5.69 -24.38 26.93
N ALA A 508 4.77 -23.67 27.58
CA ALA A 508 3.70 -24.27 28.37
C ALA A 508 2.75 -25.14 27.53
N SER A 509 2.61 -24.86 26.23
CA SER A 509 1.69 -25.59 25.36
C SER A 509 2.34 -26.79 24.66
N ILE A 510 3.58 -26.65 24.18
CA ILE A 510 4.18 -27.65 23.27
C ILE A 510 5.23 -28.56 23.91
N LEU A 511 5.73 -28.23 25.11
CA LEU A 511 6.81 -28.99 25.75
C LEU A 511 6.29 -30.00 26.77
N PRO A 512 6.69 -31.28 26.65
CA PRO A 512 6.54 -32.24 27.74
C PRO A 512 7.35 -31.82 28.97
N LEU A 513 6.82 -32.12 30.16
CA LEU A 513 7.48 -31.80 31.44
C LEU A 513 8.91 -32.38 31.51
N GLU A 514 9.14 -33.59 30.99
CA GLU A 514 10.47 -34.22 31.04
C GLU A 514 11.52 -33.51 30.15
N ILE A 515 11.08 -32.74 29.15
CA ILE A 515 11.97 -31.94 28.31
C ILE A 515 12.29 -30.62 29.00
N MET A 516 11.31 -30.00 29.67
CA MET A 516 11.51 -28.74 30.40
C MET A 516 12.58 -28.86 31.50
N GLU A 517 12.69 -30.02 32.15
CA GLU A 517 13.68 -30.27 33.21
C GLU A 517 15.13 -30.43 32.69
N LYS A 518 15.32 -30.62 31.37
CA LYS A 518 16.64 -30.90 30.77
C LYS A 518 17.41 -29.64 30.34
N GLY A 519 16.81 -28.46 30.50
CA GLY A 519 17.44 -27.17 30.16
C GLY A 519 17.27 -26.74 28.70
N GLU A 520 17.70 -25.51 28.42
CA GLU A 520 17.39 -24.78 27.18
C GLU A 520 17.84 -25.49 25.89
N ASP A 521 19.04 -26.09 25.88
CA ASP A 521 19.55 -26.79 24.70
C ASP A 521 18.66 -27.98 24.30
N ALA A 522 18.16 -28.73 25.29
CA ALA A 522 17.25 -29.85 25.06
C ALA A 522 15.87 -29.37 24.58
N ILE A 523 15.39 -28.23 25.11
CA ILE A 523 14.15 -27.59 24.68
C ILE A 523 14.27 -27.17 23.21
N LYS A 524 15.31 -26.41 22.84
CA LYS A 524 15.51 -25.94 21.46
C LYS A 524 15.61 -27.11 20.47
N ALA A 525 16.37 -28.16 20.80
CA ALA A 525 16.49 -29.35 19.97
C ALA A 525 15.15 -30.10 19.80
N TYR A 526 14.34 -30.18 20.87
CA TYR A 526 13.01 -30.79 20.82
C TYR A 526 12.06 -29.99 19.92
N ILE A 527 12.01 -28.67 20.08
CA ILE A 527 11.14 -27.80 19.26
C ILE A 527 11.58 -27.85 17.79
N GLU A 528 12.87 -27.77 17.50
CA GLU A 528 13.39 -27.87 16.13
C GLU A 528 12.98 -29.17 15.43
N SER A 529 13.05 -30.29 16.15
CA SER A 529 12.73 -31.62 15.60
C SER A 529 11.23 -31.86 15.40
N ASN A 530 10.37 -31.30 16.26
CA ASN A 530 8.93 -31.60 16.29
C ASN A 530 8.06 -30.48 15.70
N TYR A 531 8.54 -29.23 15.76
CA TYR A 531 7.84 -27.99 15.43
C TYR A 531 8.79 -26.99 14.76
N SER A 532 9.35 -27.35 13.60
CA SER A 532 10.38 -26.56 12.92
C SER A 532 9.95 -25.12 12.58
N GLY A 533 8.68 -24.88 12.29
CA GLY A 533 8.11 -23.53 12.13
C GLY A 533 8.21 -22.70 13.41
N VAL A 534 7.78 -23.27 14.54
CA VAL A 534 7.86 -22.62 15.86
C VAL A 534 9.31 -22.38 16.29
N SER A 535 10.22 -23.31 15.97
CA SER A 535 11.66 -23.10 16.21
C SER A 535 12.19 -21.88 15.45
N LYS A 536 11.85 -21.73 14.16
CA LYS A 536 12.23 -20.55 13.37
C LYS A 536 11.62 -19.27 13.94
N PHE A 537 10.34 -19.29 14.33
CA PHE A 537 9.67 -18.16 14.96
C PHE A 537 10.41 -17.68 16.22
N LEU A 538 10.69 -18.61 17.15
CA LEU A 538 11.40 -18.30 18.40
C LEU A 538 12.81 -17.76 18.14
N ASN A 539 13.57 -18.39 17.23
CA ASN A 539 14.94 -17.99 16.94
C ASN A 539 15.03 -16.58 16.33
N ARG A 540 14.09 -16.20 15.46
CA ARG A 540 14.06 -14.86 14.85
C ARG A 540 13.74 -13.78 15.88
N LEU A 541 12.78 -14.04 16.77
CA LEU A 541 12.45 -13.11 17.86
C LEU A 541 13.59 -13.01 18.87
N GLU A 542 14.17 -14.14 19.29
CA GLU A 542 15.30 -14.17 20.23
C GLU A 542 16.50 -13.34 19.72
N ALA A 543 16.77 -13.37 18.42
CA ALA A 543 17.87 -12.63 17.79
C ALA A 543 17.76 -11.10 17.92
N VAL A 544 16.57 -10.57 18.26
CA VAL A 544 16.32 -9.13 18.41
C VAL A 544 15.71 -8.76 19.76
N ALA A 545 15.73 -9.69 20.73
CA ALA A 545 15.11 -9.51 22.04
C ALA A 545 15.96 -8.73 23.06
N ASP A 546 17.23 -8.43 22.72
CA ASP A 546 18.20 -7.73 23.56
C ASP A 546 18.08 -6.19 23.52
#